data_AF-A0A6M0FES7-F1
#
_entry.id   AF-A0A6M0FES7-F1
#
_cell.length_a   1.000
_cell.length_b   1.000
_cell.length_c   1.000
_cell.angle_alpha   90.00
_cell.angle_beta   90.00
_cell.angle_gamma   90.00
#
_symmetry.space_group_name_H-M   'P 1'
#
loop_
_entity.id
_entity.type
_entity.pdbx_description
1 polymer ?
#
loop_
_entity_poly.entity_id
_entity_poly.type
_entity_poly.pdbx_seq_one_letter_code
_entity_poly.pdbx_strand_id
1 'polypeptide(L)'
;MIINVTNKNEIYIKLSSVPKQKTSIFSTLMGSSVLTTGLAVSSAFIAPATQAFTLTEDPACNVAAAVFNPQYDDCKGAYELAGGENDVTDGGPNNIATQLLNDDDIFGTEDWTFLGKDDGNGTSFFTVNGINSTSGDIVFDTAAIENVYGPTFTQNYDIAVSFKAAKNFSIYQWDAGLGTNTIDWTTDGTATNKQGVTQGLSHASVYFRYKEIVDPPRARVPESTSMLTLGLIGGGMFLSRRRKNG
;
A
#
# COMPACT_ATOMS: atom_id res chain seq x y z
N MET A 1 -29.22 23.27 7.45
CA MET A 1 -30.59 22.85 7.12
C MET A 1 -30.86 21.58 7.90
N ILE A 2 -31.90 21.53 8.75
CA ILE A 2 -32.19 20.34 9.58
C ILE A 2 -33.43 19.67 9.00
N ILE A 3 -33.29 18.44 8.52
CA ILE A 3 -34.37 17.63 7.97
C ILE A 3 -34.46 16.35 8.81
N ASN A 4 -35.45 16.28 9.69
CA ASN A 4 -35.83 15.02 10.34
C ASN A 4 -36.90 14.36 9.48
N VAL A 5 -36.62 13.15 8.97
CA VAL A 5 -37.55 12.36 8.18
C VAL A 5 -38.15 11.27 9.07
N THR A 6 -39.41 11.45 9.48
CA THR A 6 -40.19 10.40 10.14
C THR A 6 -41.23 9.85 9.16
N ASN A 7 -41.53 8.56 9.29
CA ASN A 7 -42.11 7.75 8.23
C ASN A 7 -43.61 8.04 7.92
N LYS A 8 -43.98 7.81 6.66
CA LYS A 8 -45.35 7.67 6.09
C LYS A 8 -46.27 8.90 6.01
N ASN A 9 -46.40 9.39 4.78
CA ASN A 9 -47.59 9.99 4.16
C ASN A 9 -48.26 11.18 4.89
N GLU A 10 -47.62 12.35 4.84
CA GLU A 10 -48.21 13.65 4.42
C GLU A 10 -47.22 14.79 4.68
N ILE A 11 -46.78 15.50 3.63
CA ILE A 11 -45.83 16.63 3.76
C ILE A 11 -46.60 17.95 3.86
N TYR A 12 -46.83 18.42 5.07
CA TYR A 12 -47.43 19.73 5.32
C TYR A 12 -46.38 20.85 5.29
N ILE A 13 -46.24 21.54 4.16
CA ILE A 13 -45.40 22.75 4.05
C ILE A 13 -46.17 23.96 4.60
N LYS A 14 -45.94 24.28 5.89
CA LYS A 14 -46.50 25.49 6.52
C LYS A 14 -45.64 26.72 6.21
N LEU A 15 -45.92 27.40 5.10
CA LEU A 15 -45.31 28.69 4.76
C LEU A 15 -45.75 29.77 5.75
N SER A 16 -44.80 30.33 6.51
CA SER A 16 -45.03 31.48 7.40
C SER A 16 -44.90 32.79 6.60
N SER A 17 -45.85 33.70 6.78
CA SER A 17 -45.94 34.97 6.05
C SER A 17 -45.14 36.09 6.73
N VAL A 18 -44.21 36.68 5.98
CA VAL A 18 -43.48 37.90 6.39
C VAL A 18 -44.27 39.14 5.91
N PRO A 19 -44.40 40.21 6.72
CA PRO A 19 -45.34 41.30 6.44
C PRO A 19 -44.90 42.30 5.35
N LYS A 20 -45.90 43.04 4.86
CA LYS A 20 -45.83 44.01 3.76
C LYS A 20 -45.01 45.26 4.09
N GLN A 21 -44.28 45.78 3.09
CA GLN A 21 -44.06 47.23 2.93
C GLN A 21 -44.60 47.71 1.57
N LYS A 22 -45.19 48.91 1.54
CA LYS A 22 -45.54 49.69 0.33
C LYS A 22 -44.44 50.74 0.14
N THR A 23 -43.90 51.01 -1.07
CA THR A 23 -44.22 52.15 -1.98
C THR A 23 -43.02 52.35 -2.94
N SER A 24 -43.09 52.97 -4.14
CA SER A 24 -44.21 53.29 -5.05
C SER A 24 -43.68 53.61 -6.48
N ILE A 25 -44.52 53.34 -7.50
CA ILE A 25 -44.61 53.88 -8.88
C ILE A 25 -43.42 54.71 -9.45
N PHE A 26 -42.86 54.26 -10.60
CA PHE A 26 -42.68 55.05 -11.85
C PHE A 26 -42.50 54.12 -13.08
N SER A 27 -42.47 54.68 -14.30
CA SER A 27 -43.08 54.08 -15.51
C SER A 27 -42.17 53.31 -16.49
N THR A 28 -42.81 52.37 -17.20
CA THR A 28 -42.71 52.05 -18.64
C THR A 28 -41.39 52.30 -19.41
N LEU A 29 -40.76 51.24 -19.92
CA LEU A 29 -40.49 51.11 -21.37
C LEU A 29 -40.25 49.65 -21.81
N MET A 30 -40.26 49.43 -23.13
CA MET A 30 -40.25 48.11 -23.80
C MET A 30 -38.90 47.40 -23.76
N GLY A 31 -38.90 46.06 -23.89
CA GLY A 31 -37.67 45.30 -24.17
C GLY A 31 -37.85 43.78 -24.08
N SER A 32 -38.27 43.13 -25.18
CA SER A 32 -38.28 41.67 -25.27
C SER A 32 -36.86 41.10 -25.21
N SER A 33 -36.59 40.21 -24.27
CA SER A 33 -35.56 39.18 -24.42
C SER A 33 -35.99 37.92 -23.67
N VAL A 34 -36.21 36.84 -24.41
CA VAL A 34 -36.49 35.52 -23.85
C VAL A 34 -35.17 34.94 -23.38
N LEU A 35 -34.83 35.14 -22.10
CA LEU A 35 -33.71 34.44 -21.50
C LEU A 35 -34.16 33.03 -21.13
N THR A 36 -34.00 32.09 -22.07
CA THR A 36 -34.16 30.65 -21.79
C THR A 36 -32.99 30.19 -20.92
N THR A 37 -33.07 30.46 -19.61
CA THR A 37 -32.16 29.88 -18.63
C THR A 37 -32.47 28.38 -18.52
N GLY A 38 -31.81 27.60 -19.37
CA GLY A 38 -31.81 26.16 -19.25
C GLY A 38 -31.33 25.77 -17.86
N LEU A 39 -32.17 25.05 -17.13
CA LEU A 39 -31.74 24.29 -15.95
C LEU A 39 -30.81 23.19 -16.43
N ALA A 40 -29.53 23.53 -16.59
CA ALA A 40 -28.47 22.53 -16.57
C ALA A 40 -28.54 21.89 -15.18
N VAL A 41 -29.17 20.71 -15.11
CA VAL A 41 -29.03 19.82 -13.96
C VAL A 41 -27.56 19.44 -13.94
N SER A 42 -26.79 20.23 -13.20
CA SER A 42 -25.42 19.90 -12.86
C SER A 42 -25.52 18.68 -11.97
N SER A 43 -25.44 17.50 -12.59
CA SER A 43 -25.03 16.28 -11.92
C SER A 43 -23.64 16.57 -11.39
N ALA A 44 -23.61 17.11 -10.16
CA ALA A 44 -22.39 17.19 -9.38
C ALA A 44 -21.94 15.74 -9.23
N PHE A 45 -21.00 15.34 -10.07
CA PHE A 45 -20.13 14.23 -9.75
C PHE A 45 -19.50 14.61 -8.43
N ILE A 46 -20.02 14.02 -7.35
CA ILE A 46 -19.33 13.96 -6.09
C ILE A 46 -18.13 13.08 -6.42
N ALA A 47 -17.04 13.71 -6.85
CA ALA A 47 -15.77 13.04 -6.89
C ALA A 47 -15.55 12.43 -5.50
N PRO A 48 -15.13 11.16 -5.40
CA PRO A 48 -14.79 10.60 -4.10
C PRO A 48 -13.79 11.54 -3.43
N ALA A 49 -13.96 11.77 -2.12
CA ALA A 49 -13.10 12.66 -1.38
C ALA A 49 -11.68 12.05 -1.34
N THR A 50 -10.82 12.47 -2.26
CA THR A 50 -9.39 12.16 -2.26
C THR A 50 -8.80 12.65 -0.94
N GLN A 51 -8.28 11.74 -0.13
CA GLN A 51 -7.77 12.06 1.19
C GLN A 51 -6.50 12.91 1.05
N ALA A 52 -6.54 14.14 1.56
CA ALA A 52 -5.40 15.04 1.46
C ALA A 52 -4.34 14.67 2.51
N PHE A 53 -3.24 14.07 2.05
CA PHE A 53 -2.06 13.78 2.86
C PHE A 53 -0.96 14.82 2.60
N THR A 54 -0.08 15.00 3.58
CA THR A 54 1.15 15.80 3.40
C THR A 54 2.35 14.86 3.44
N LEU A 55 3.24 15.00 2.46
CA LEU A 55 4.55 14.35 2.50
C LEU A 55 5.41 15.07 3.54
N THR A 56 5.35 14.60 4.78
CA THR A 56 6.40 14.86 5.76
C THR A 56 7.60 14.01 5.38
N GLU A 57 8.60 14.63 4.73
CA GLU A 57 9.92 14.03 4.73
C GLU A 57 10.39 13.89 6.19
N ASP A 58 10.91 12.70 6.53
CA ASP A 58 11.40 12.25 7.83
C ASP A 58 10.33 11.67 8.81
N PRO A 59 10.54 10.44 9.36
CA PRO A 59 11.77 9.65 9.29
C PRO A 59 11.89 8.89 7.96
N ALA A 60 12.98 9.12 7.24
CA ALA A 60 13.27 8.33 6.05
C ALA A 60 13.52 6.86 6.47
N CYS A 61 12.93 5.90 5.75
CA CYS A 61 12.79 4.49 6.19
C CYS A 61 14.09 3.81 6.64
N ASN A 62 15.23 4.29 6.13
CA ASN A 62 16.60 3.87 6.45
C ASN A 62 16.99 3.89 7.95
N VAL A 63 16.23 4.51 8.85
CA VAL A 63 16.47 4.38 10.31
C VAL A 63 15.99 3.01 10.85
N ALA A 64 14.94 2.44 10.25
CA ALA A 64 14.23 1.29 10.79
C ALA A 64 14.78 -0.08 10.35
N ALA A 65 15.58 -0.10 9.27
CA ALA A 65 15.99 -1.33 8.58
C ALA A 65 16.49 -2.43 9.52
N ALA A 66 17.38 -2.11 10.48
CA ALA A 66 18.02 -3.10 11.35
C ALA A 66 17.06 -3.88 12.29
N VAL A 67 15.79 -3.47 12.43
CA VAL A 67 14.78 -4.19 13.24
C VAL A 67 13.89 -5.07 12.36
N PHE A 68 13.70 -4.73 11.08
CA PHE A 68 12.88 -5.52 10.16
C PHE A 68 13.56 -6.82 9.78
N ASN A 69 12.89 -7.94 10.03
CA ASN A 69 13.37 -9.27 9.69
C ASN A 69 12.21 -10.12 9.14
N PRO A 70 12.25 -10.51 7.85
CA PRO A 70 13.28 -10.18 6.85
C PRO A 70 13.36 -8.68 6.57
N GLN A 71 14.52 -8.22 6.07
CA GLN A 71 14.69 -6.85 5.57
C GLN A 71 13.63 -6.58 4.49
N TYR A 72 13.05 -5.38 4.49
CA TYR A 72 12.27 -4.87 3.36
C TYR A 72 13.21 -4.45 2.22
N ASP A 73 12.70 -4.46 0.99
CA ASP A 73 13.43 -4.09 -0.22
C ASP A 73 13.25 -2.60 -0.57
N ASP A 74 12.05 -2.06 -0.35
CA ASP A 74 11.75 -0.63 -0.49
C ASP A 74 10.77 -0.15 0.60
N CYS A 75 10.71 1.15 0.86
CA CYS A 75 9.75 1.76 1.77
C CYS A 75 9.47 3.23 1.39
N LYS A 76 8.26 3.69 1.75
CA LYS A 76 7.76 5.04 1.48
C LYS A 76 7.01 5.58 2.70
N GLY A 77 7.39 6.77 3.16
CA GLY A 77 6.86 7.40 4.36
C GLY A 77 7.86 8.39 4.98
N ALA A 78 7.53 9.02 6.11
CA ALA A 78 6.25 8.93 6.81
C ALA A 78 5.22 9.94 6.30
N TYR A 79 4.03 9.47 5.93
CA TYR A 79 2.96 10.32 5.44
C TYR A 79 2.12 10.86 6.62
N GLU A 80 2.03 12.17 6.82
CA GLU A 80 1.11 12.77 7.81
C GLU A 80 -0.27 13.02 7.19
N LEU A 81 -1.31 12.62 7.92
CA LEU A 81 -2.71 12.79 7.55
C LEU A 81 -3.23 14.16 8.02
N ALA A 82 -3.59 15.02 7.08
CA ALA A 82 -4.01 16.39 7.40
C ALA A 82 -5.29 16.46 8.22
N GLY A 83 -6.22 15.51 8.05
CA GLY A 83 -7.45 15.39 8.83
C GLY A 83 -7.26 14.69 10.19
N GLY A 84 -6.11 14.04 10.41
CA GLY A 84 -5.90 13.16 11.56
C GLY A 84 -6.81 11.93 11.54
N GLU A 85 -7.15 11.42 10.35
CA GLU A 85 -8.01 10.26 10.17
C GLU A 85 -7.47 9.05 10.94
N ASN A 86 -8.35 8.40 11.72
CA ASN A 86 -8.00 7.20 12.47
C ASN A 86 -7.97 5.93 11.61
N ASP A 87 -8.52 5.95 10.39
CA ASP A 87 -8.56 4.79 9.51
C ASP A 87 -8.18 5.16 8.09
N VAL A 88 -7.01 4.67 7.65
CA VAL A 88 -6.42 5.00 6.36
C VAL A 88 -5.81 3.79 5.67
N THR A 89 -6.20 2.57 6.10
CA THR A 89 -5.67 1.31 5.57
C THR A 89 -6.73 0.19 5.46
N ASP A 90 -8.02 0.52 5.35
CA ASP A 90 -9.16 -0.41 5.24
C ASP A 90 -9.29 -1.13 3.88
N GLY A 91 -8.39 -0.88 2.92
CA GLY A 91 -8.38 -1.54 1.61
C GLY A 91 -9.42 -1.02 0.61
N GLY A 92 -10.23 -0.02 0.96
CA GLY A 92 -11.19 0.57 0.02
C GLY A 92 -10.51 1.26 -1.19
N PRO A 93 -11.24 1.50 -2.30
CA PRO A 93 -10.66 2.19 -3.47
C PRO A 93 -10.35 3.67 -3.23
N ASN A 94 -10.95 4.28 -2.19
CA ASN A 94 -10.68 5.66 -1.78
C ASN A 94 -9.72 5.71 -0.57
N ASN A 95 -9.07 4.60 -0.26
CA ASN A 95 -8.14 4.46 0.85
C ASN A 95 -6.74 4.92 0.44
N ILE A 96 -6.10 5.78 1.23
CA ILE A 96 -4.83 6.38 0.78
C ILE A 96 -3.70 5.36 0.57
N ALA A 97 -3.62 4.28 1.37
CA ALA A 97 -2.61 3.26 1.14
C ALA A 97 -2.90 2.46 -0.15
N THR A 98 -4.18 2.19 -0.45
CA THR A 98 -4.60 1.58 -1.72
C THR A 98 -4.31 2.49 -2.92
N GLN A 99 -4.55 3.80 -2.80
CA GLN A 99 -4.29 4.79 -3.85
C GLN A 99 -2.79 5.00 -4.09
N LEU A 100 -1.98 5.09 -3.03
CA LEU A 100 -0.52 5.16 -3.18
C LEU A 100 0.05 3.94 -3.91
N LEU A 101 -0.47 2.75 -3.60
CA LEU A 101 -0.03 1.49 -4.20
C LEU A 101 -0.51 1.30 -5.66
N ASN A 102 -1.73 1.73 -6.01
CA ASN A 102 -2.35 1.43 -7.31
C ASN A 102 -2.56 2.62 -8.25
N ASP A 103 -2.63 3.86 -7.75
CA ASP A 103 -2.86 5.07 -8.55
C ASP A 103 -1.56 5.91 -8.69
N ASP A 104 -0.81 6.09 -7.60
CA ASP A 104 0.46 6.85 -7.59
C ASP A 104 1.71 5.96 -7.86
N ASP A 105 1.50 4.65 -7.98
CA ASP A 105 2.51 3.62 -8.28
C ASP A 105 3.84 3.74 -7.50
N ILE A 106 3.76 3.85 -6.17
CA ILE A 106 4.94 4.10 -5.34
C ILE A 106 6.01 2.98 -5.38
N PHE A 107 5.70 1.80 -5.92
CA PHE A 107 6.61 0.66 -6.07
C PHE A 107 6.67 0.10 -7.52
N GLY A 108 6.40 0.94 -8.52
CA GLY A 108 6.70 0.68 -9.94
C GLY A 108 5.89 -0.42 -10.64
N THR A 109 4.77 -0.86 -10.07
CA THR A 109 3.72 -1.60 -10.76
C THR A 109 2.39 -1.56 -9.97
N GLU A 110 1.29 -1.30 -10.68
CA GLU A 110 -0.09 -1.40 -10.19
C GLU A 110 -0.49 -2.88 -9.85
N ASP A 111 -1.77 -3.15 -9.54
CA ASP A 111 -2.35 -4.48 -9.17
C ASP A 111 -2.12 -4.99 -7.72
N TRP A 112 -1.89 -4.09 -6.75
CA TRP A 112 -1.85 -4.44 -5.32
C TRP A 112 -3.24 -4.79 -4.76
N THR A 113 -3.41 -6.05 -4.38
CA THR A 113 -4.62 -6.58 -3.73
C THR A 113 -4.54 -6.43 -2.21
N PHE A 114 -5.59 -5.91 -1.59
CA PHE A 114 -5.71 -5.85 -0.13
C PHE A 114 -6.00 -7.23 0.46
N LEU A 115 -5.17 -7.68 1.40
CA LEU A 115 -5.36 -8.93 2.14
C LEU A 115 -6.22 -8.73 3.40
N GLY A 116 -5.99 -7.64 4.11
CA GLY A 116 -6.67 -7.35 5.37
C GLY A 116 -5.96 -6.28 6.21
N LYS A 117 -6.60 -5.95 7.34
CA LYS A 117 -6.15 -5.00 8.35
C LYS A 117 -6.31 -5.62 9.74
N ASP A 118 -5.31 -5.49 10.60
CA ASP A 118 -5.38 -5.89 12.00
C ASP A 118 -5.10 -4.70 12.93
N ASP A 119 -6.04 -4.45 13.84
CA ASP A 119 -6.02 -3.42 14.89
C ASP A 119 -5.91 -4.00 16.31
N GLY A 120 -5.49 -5.25 16.44
CA GLY A 120 -5.31 -5.98 17.70
C GLY A 120 -6.33 -7.10 17.93
N ASN A 121 -7.09 -7.48 16.90
CA ASN A 121 -8.13 -8.52 16.94
C ASN A 121 -7.80 -9.74 16.06
N GLY A 122 -6.74 -9.67 15.25
CA GLY A 122 -6.42 -10.67 14.23
C GLY A 122 -7.29 -10.54 12.98
N THR A 123 -6.84 -11.17 11.90
CA THR A 123 -7.65 -11.41 10.69
C THR A 123 -7.75 -12.91 10.41
N SER A 124 -8.49 -13.30 9.38
CA SER A 124 -8.49 -14.68 8.87
C SER A 124 -7.19 -15.09 8.15
N PHE A 125 -6.24 -14.18 7.96
CA PHE A 125 -5.05 -14.38 7.13
C PHE A 125 -3.73 -14.10 7.84
N PHE A 126 -3.74 -13.22 8.84
CA PHE A 126 -2.57 -12.86 9.64
C PHE A 126 -2.97 -12.26 11.00
N THR A 127 -2.02 -12.21 11.92
CA THR A 127 -2.13 -11.51 13.21
C THR A 127 -0.92 -10.59 13.39
N VAL A 128 -1.15 -9.38 13.93
CA VAL A 128 -0.12 -8.40 14.25
C VAL A 128 0.09 -8.38 15.76
N ASN A 129 1.16 -9.00 16.24
CA ASN A 129 1.53 -8.96 17.64
C ASN A 129 2.28 -7.66 17.93
N GLY A 130 2.00 -7.02 19.07
CA GLY A 130 2.64 -5.75 19.47
C GLY A 130 1.82 -4.49 19.20
N ILE A 131 0.53 -4.57 18.88
CA ILE A 131 -0.36 -3.40 18.81
C ILE A 131 -0.28 -2.56 20.10
N ASN A 132 -0.29 -1.23 19.95
CA ASN A 132 0.06 -0.20 20.94
C ASN A 132 1.53 -0.20 21.43
N SER A 133 2.39 -1.07 20.91
CA SER A 133 3.84 -1.09 21.16
C SER A 133 4.62 -0.51 19.97
N THR A 134 5.90 -0.19 20.16
CA THR A 134 6.78 0.36 19.11
C THR A 134 7.43 -0.71 18.24
N SER A 135 7.28 -1.98 18.59
CA SER A 135 7.83 -3.12 17.84
C SER A 135 7.02 -4.38 18.10
N GLY A 136 7.11 -5.35 17.19
CA GLY A 136 6.42 -6.63 17.30
C GLY A 136 6.68 -7.52 16.09
N ASP A 137 5.74 -8.40 15.79
CA ASP A 137 5.76 -9.24 14.59
C ASP A 137 4.40 -9.27 13.88
N ILE A 138 4.41 -9.68 12.60
CA ILE A 138 3.23 -10.09 11.84
C ILE A 138 3.39 -11.57 11.53
N VAL A 139 2.43 -12.39 11.92
CA VAL A 139 2.40 -13.83 11.60
C VAL A 139 1.31 -14.10 10.56
N PHE A 140 1.71 -14.59 9.39
CA PHE A 140 0.81 -15.01 8.32
C PHE A 140 0.33 -16.46 8.53
N ASP A 141 -0.97 -16.67 8.45
CA ASP A 141 -1.57 -17.98 8.21
C ASP A 141 -1.51 -18.28 6.71
N THR A 142 -0.33 -18.76 6.28
CA THR A 142 -0.09 -19.07 4.87
C THR A 142 -1.06 -20.14 4.36
N ALA A 143 -1.54 -21.06 5.22
CA ALA A 143 -2.51 -22.05 4.81
C ALA A 143 -3.88 -21.41 4.51
N ALA A 144 -4.35 -20.48 5.35
CA ALA A 144 -5.58 -19.74 5.07
C ALA A 144 -5.47 -18.87 3.81
N ILE A 145 -4.34 -18.18 3.62
CA ILE A 145 -4.08 -17.36 2.43
C ILE A 145 -4.04 -18.23 1.17
N GLU A 146 -3.27 -19.32 1.17
CA GLU A 146 -3.07 -20.18 0.00
C GLU A 146 -4.34 -20.91 -0.44
N ASN A 147 -5.23 -21.23 0.50
CA ASN A 147 -6.55 -21.80 0.20
C ASN A 147 -7.48 -20.82 -0.54
N VAL A 148 -7.24 -19.51 -0.45
CA VAL A 148 -8.09 -18.46 -1.07
C VAL A 148 -7.45 -17.90 -2.34
N TYR A 149 -6.16 -17.59 -2.30
CA TYR A 149 -5.47 -16.83 -3.34
C TYR A 149 -4.52 -17.65 -4.23
N GLY A 150 -4.29 -18.92 -3.89
CA GLY A 150 -3.38 -19.82 -4.60
C GLY A 150 -2.11 -20.16 -3.80
N PRO A 151 -1.42 -21.26 -4.16
CA PRO A 151 -0.29 -21.77 -3.39
C PRO A 151 0.92 -20.82 -3.45
N THR A 152 1.92 -21.07 -2.59
CA THR A 152 3.25 -20.42 -2.60
C THR A 152 3.24 -18.93 -2.23
N PHE A 153 2.41 -18.54 -1.26
CA PHE A 153 2.26 -17.13 -0.84
C PHE A 153 3.60 -16.48 -0.48
N THR A 154 4.43 -17.15 0.32
CA THR A 154 5.73 -16.64 0.79
C THR A 154 6.86 -16.73 -0.25
N GLN A 155 6.56 -17.15 -1.48
CA GLN A 155 7.53 -17.35 -2.56
C GLN A 155 7.21 -16.52 -3.81
N ASN A 156 5.95 -16.43 -4.24
CA ASN A 156 5.55 -15.87 -5.54
C ASN A 156 4.72 -14.58 -5.44
N TYR A 157 4.80 -13.85 -4.33
CA TYR A 157 4.07 -12.61 -4.13
C TYR A 157 4.96 -11.54 -3.51
N ASP A 158 4.96 -10.35 -4.11
CA ASP A 158 5.43 -9.15 -3.41
C ASP A 158 4.42 -8.83 -2.30
N ILE A 159 4.91 -8.37 -1.15
CA ILE A 159 4.10 -8.02 0.02
C ILE A 159 4.38 -6.58 0.39
N ALA A 160 3.33 -5.77 0.55
CA ALA A 160 3.44 -4.41 1.06
C ALA A 160 2.65 -4.29 2.36
N VAL A 161 3.28 -3.75 3.41
CA VAL A 161 2.66 -3.56 4.72
C VAL A 161 2.63 -2.08 5.05
N SER A 162 1.42 -1.55 5.21
CA SER A 162 1.17 -0.20 5.71
C SER A 162 1.02 -0.23 7.23
N PHE A 163 1.99 0.36 7.94
CA PHE A 163 1.94 0.53 9.39
C PHE A 163 1.43 1.93 9.73
N LYS A 164 0.37 2.04 10.54
CA LYS A 164 -0.13 3.33 11.03
C LYS A 164 0.21 3.53 12.51
N ALA A 165 0.88 4.63 12.83
CA ALA A 165 1.19 5.03 14.20
C ALA A 165 0.89 6.53 14.41
N ALA A 166 0.11 6.84 15.45
CA ALA A 166 -0.44 8.18 15.67
C ALA A 166 -1.12 8.77 14.40
N LYS A 167 -0.67 9.94 13.94
CA LYS A 167 -1.17 10.61 12.73
C LYS A 167 -0.52 10.15 11.43
N ASN A 168 0.53 9.34 11.51
CA ASN A 168 1.37 9.02 10.38
C ASN A 168 1.19 7.56 9.96
N PHE A 169 1.56 7.26 8.73
CA PHE A 169 1.74 5.89 8.27
C PHE A 169 2.96 5.77 7.35
N SER A 170 3.44 4.55 7.15
CA SER A 170 4.52 4.22 6.23
C SER A 170 4.29 2.86 5.63
N ILE A 171 4.63 2.70 4.35
CA ILE A 171 4.44 1.47 3.60
C ILE A 171 5.81 0.88 3.30
N TYR A 172 6.02 -0.36 3.72
CA TYR A 172 7.25 -1.13 3.51
C TYR A 172 6.92 -2.26 2.54
N GLN A 173 7.83 -2.56 1.62
CA GLN A 173 7.64 -3.54 0.56
C GLN A 173 8.74 -4.59 0.59
N TRP A 174 8.33 -5.85 0.50
CA TRP A 174 9.18 -7.01 0.31
C TRP A 174 8.92 -7.55 -1.10
N ASP A 175 10.00 -7.86 -1.82
CA ASP A 175 9.91 -8.57 -3.09
C ASP A 175 9.51 -10.04 -2.86
N ALA A 176 8.94 -10.67 -3.89
CA ALA A 176 8.63 -12.09 -3.89
C ALA A 176 9.83 -12.93 -3.44
N GLY A 177 9.57 -13.90 -2.57
CA GLY A 177 10.62 -14.73 -1.95
C GLY A 177 10.84 -14.48 -0.46
N LEU A 178 9.85 -13.89 0.25
CA LEU A 178 9.88 -13.64 1.70
C LEU A 178 10.45 -14.81 2.52
N GLY A 179 10.19 -16.06 2.12
CA GLY A 179 10.87 -17.26 2.64
C GLY A 179 10.50 -17.67 4.07
N THR A 180 9.73 -16.84 4.76
CA THR A 180 9.18 -17.04 6.10
C THR A 180 7.71 -16.61 6.13
N ASN A 181 6.96 -17.04 7.14
CA ASN A 181 5.59 -16.59 7.41
C ASN A 181 5.53 -15.52 8.52
N THR A 182 6.66 -14.90 8.87
CA THR A 182 6.74 -13.87 9.91
C THR A 182 7.54 -12.66 9.42
N ILE A 183 7.06 -11.45 9.74
CA ILE A 183 7.79 -10.19 9.56
C ILE A 183 7.90 -9.50 10.93
N ASP A 184 9.11 -9.42 11.47
CA ASP A 184 9.42 -8.57 12.63
C ASP A 184 9.36 -7.09 12.21
N TRP A 185 8.80 -6.21 13.03
CA TRP A 185 8.56 -4.79 12.68
C TRP A 185 8.87 -3.79 13.80
N THR A 186 9.07 -2.53 13.41
CA THR A 186 9.16 -1.37 14.31
C THR A 186 8.34 -0.17 13.79
N THR A 187 7.97 0.76 14.67
CA THR A 187 7.44 2.09 14.30
C THR A 187 8.53 3.17 14.23
N ASP A 188 9.80 2.82 14.45
CA ASP A 188 10.92 3.60 13.89
C ASP A 188 10.70 3.70 12.37
N GLY A 189 10.98 4.83 11.74
CA GLY A 189 10.57 5.07 10.34
C GLY A 189 9.13 5.55 10.17
N THR A 190 8.19 5.15 11.03
CA THR A 190 6.75 5.39 10.83
C THR A 190 6.21 6.61 11.56
N ALA A 191 6.49 6.77 12.85
CA ALA A 191 5.99 7.92 13.62
C ALA A 191 6.78 8.21 14.90
N THR A 192 7.34 9.42 14.99
CA THR A 192 7.97 9.95 16.20
C THR A 192 7.24 11.18 16.73
N ASN A 193 7.20 11.37 18.05
CA ASN A 193 6.77 12.63 18.64
C ASN A 193 7.84 13.73 18.49
N LYS A 194 7.54 14.95 18.98
CA LYS A 194 8.46 16.10 18.93
C LYS A 194 9.77 15.94 19.70
N GLN A 195 9.91 14.86 20.47
CA GLN A 195 11.10 14.49 21.22
C GLN A 195 11.89 13.35 20.53
N GLY A 196 11.49 12.92 19.33
CA GLY A 196 12.11 11.80 18.60
C GLY A 196 11.75 10.43 19.16
N VAL A 197 10.78 10.32 20.07
CA VAL A 197 10.34 9.04 20.65
C VAL A 197 9.27 8.44 19.76
N THR A 198 9.45 7.18 19.35
CA THR A 198 8.51 6.46 18.50
C THR A 198 7.16 6.25 19.17
N GLN A 199 6.11 6.20 18.35
CA GLN A 199 4.73 6.07 18.78
C GLN A 199 4.24 4.63 18.56
N GLY A 200 3.36 4.14 19.45
CA GLY A 200 2.84 2.78 19.35
C GLY A 200 2.04 2.56 18.06
N LEU A 201 2.14 1.35 17.50
CA LEU A 201 1.39 0.94 16.32
C LEU A 201 -0.12 0.91 16.64
N SER A 202 -0.94 1.58 15.82
CA SER A 202 -2.40 1.53 15.94
C SER A 202 -2.99 0.33 15.21
N HIS A 203 -2.47 0.04 14.02
CA HIS A 203 -2.83 -1.11 13.19
C HIS A 203 -1.84 -1.25 12.05
N ALA A 204 -1.81 -2.43 11.43
CA ALA A 204 -1.15 -2.65 10.16
C ALA A 204 -2.12 -3.26 9.14
N SER A 205 -1.87 -2.97 7.87
CA SER A 205 -2.60 -3.56 6.75
C SER A 205 -1.66 -4.15 5.73
N VAL A 206 -2.05 -5.31 5.21
CA VAL A 206 -1.26 -6.09 4.27
C VAL A 206 -1.90 -6.01 2.89
N TYR A 207 -1.05 -5.74 1.92
CA TYR A 207 -1.33 -5.78 0.50
C TYR A 207 -0.36 -6.76 -0.16
N PHE A 208 -0.75 -7.37 -1.27
CA PHE A 208 0.06 -8.33 -2.00
C PHE A 208 -0.23 -8.26 -3.49
N ARG A 209 0.76 -8.61 -4.33
CA ARG A 209 0.58 -8.80 -5.78
C ARG A 209 1.38 -10.02 -6.24
N TYR A 210 0.86 -10.74 -7.22
CA TYR A 210 1.53 -11.95 -7.74
C TYR A 210 2.73 -11.57 -8.61
N LYS A 211 3.88 -12.21 -8.35
CA LYS A 211 5.11 -12.05 -9.11
C LYS A 211 5.85 -13.38 -9.09
N GLU A 212 5.71 -14.14 -10.17
CA GLU A 212 6.37 -15.42 -10.34
C GLU A 212 7.89 -15.25 -10.34
N ILE A 213 8.58 -15.88 -9.38
CA ILE A 213 10.04 -15.99 -9.46
C ILE A 213 10.40 -17.02 -10.52
N VAL A 214 10.66 -16.55 -11.74
CA VAL A 214 11.20 -17.40 -12.80
C VAL A 214 12.65 -17.74 -12.48
N ASP A 215 12.83 -18.91 -11.86
CA ASP A 215 14.11 -19.55 -11.59
C ASP A 215 14.99 -19.51 -12.86
N PRO A 216 16.15 -18.83 -12.87
CA PRO A 216 16.95 -18.66 -14.09
C PRO A 216 17.33 -20.04 -14.63
N PRO A 217 17.22 -20.29 -15.95
CA PRO A 217 17.37 -21.63 -16.51
C PRO A 217 18.72 -22.21 -16.12
N ARG A 218 18.70 -23.26 -15.28
CA ARG A 218 19.89 -23.83 -14.65
C ARG A 218 20.97 -24.08 -15.70
N ALA A 219 22.01 -23.26 -15.68
CA ALA A 219 23.11 -23.38 -16.62
C ALA A 219 23.69 -24.80 -16.46
N ARG A 220 23.64 -25.59 -17.55
CA ARG A 220 24.27 -26.91 -17.56
C ARG A 220 25.77 -26.70 -17.50
N VAL A 221 26.32 -26.70 -16.27
CA VAL A 221 27.75 -26.75 -16.04
C VAL A 221 28.29 -27.94 -16.84
N PRO A 222 29.21 -27.76 -17.79
CA PRO A 222 29.74 -28.87 -18.57
C PRO A 222 30.37 -29.89 -17.62
N GLU A 223 29.88 -31.12 -17.66
CA GLU A 223 30.41 -32.19 -16.82
C GLU A 223 31.93 -32.33 -17.05
N SER A 224 32.65 -32.61 -15.97
CA SER A 224 34.11 -32.45 -15.82
C SER A 224 34.99 -33.33 -16.72
N THR A 225 34.40 -34.04 -17.68
CA THR A 225 35.07 -34.68 -18.82
C THR A 225 36.05 -33.75 -19.56
N SER A 226 35.76 -32.44 -19.60
CA SER A 226 36.63 -31.42 -20.20
C SER A 226 37.99 -31.28 -19.49
N MET A 227 38.10 -31.57 -18.19
CA MET A 227 39.38 -31.53 -17.46
C MET A 227 40.25 -32.76 -17.72
N LEU A 228 39.66 -33.92 -18.03
CA LEU A 228 40.41 -35.14 -18.35
C LEU A 228 41.15 -35.04 -19.69
N THR A 229 40.56 -34.36 -20.67
CA THR A 229 41.17 -34.15 -22.00
C THR A 229 42.40 -33.24 -21.96
N LEU A 230 42.40 -32.20 -21.10
CA LEU A 230 43.55 -31.29 -20.94
C LEU A 230 44.74 -31.94 -20.22
N GLY A 231 44.51 -32.90 -19.32
CA GLY A 231 45.59 -33.64 -18.63
C GLY A 231 46.42 -34.53 -19.57
N LEU A 232 45.80 -35.11 -20.60
CA LEU A 232 46.48 -36.05 -21.51
C LEU A 232 47.45 -35.38 -22.50
N ILE A 233 47.24 -34.10 -22.83
CA ILE A 233 48.12 -33.37 -23.76
C ILE A 233 49.47 -33.02 -23.10
N GLY A 234 49.49 -32.75 -21.79
CA GLY A 234 50.72 -32.45 -21.06
C GLY A 234 51.66 -33.65 -20.87
N GLY A 235 51.12 -34.86 -20.72
CA GLY A 235 51.92 -36.06 -20.47
C GLY A 235 52.78 -36.52 -21.67
N GLY A 236 52.33 -36.26 -22.90
CA GLY A 236 52.99 -36.75 -24.12
C GLY A 236 54.38 -36.15 -24.39
N MET A 237 54.66 -34.92 -23.95
CA MET A 237 55.92 -34.23 -24.29
C MET A 237 57.12 -34.64 -23.42
N PHE A 238 56.91 -35.17 -22.21
CA PHE A 238 58.03 -35.51 -21.30
C PHE A 238 58.69 -36.86 -21.61
N LEU A 239 58.01 -37.79 -22.28
CA LEU A 239 58.56 -39.14 -22.57
C LEU A 239 59.40 -39.22 -23.85
N SER A 240 59.30 -38.24 -24.76
CA SER A 240 60.04 -38.24 -26.04
C SER A 240 61.55 -37.98 -25.88
N ARG A 241 61.96 -37.25 -24.82
CA ARG A 241 63.35 -36.76 -24.67
C ARG A 241 64.38 -37.80 -24.20
N ARG A 242 64.01 -39.07 -23.98
CA ARG A 242 64.91 -40.10 -23.42
C ARG A 242 65.31 -41.21 -24.41
N ARG A 243 65.30 -40.93 -25.71
CA ARG A 243 65.77 -41.86 -26.76
C ARG A 243 66.65 -41.19 -27.83
N LYS A 244 67.83 -40.71 -27.41
CA LYS A 244 69.03 -40.53 -28.25
C LYS A 244 70.25 -40.30 -27.37
N ASN A 245 71.06 -41.35 -27.22
CA ASN A 245 72.50 -41.37 -26.91
C ASN A 245 72.90 -42.85 -26.81
N GLY A 246 73.42 -43.37 -27.93
CA GLY A 246 73.70 -44.77 -28.22
C GLY A 246 73.93 -44.88 -29.72
#